data_AF-A0A1Q6LJH9-F1
#
_entry.id   AF-A0A1Q6LJH9-F1
#
_cell.length_a   1.000
_cell.length_b   1.000
_cell.length_c   1.000
_cell.angle_alpha   90.00
_cell.angle_beta   90.00
_cell.angle_gamma   90.00
#
_symmetry.space_group_name_H-M   'P 1'
#
loop_
_entity.id
_entity.type
_entity.pdbx_description
1 polymer ?
#
loop_
_entity_poly.entity_id
_entity_poly.type
_entity_poly.pdbx_seq_one_letter_code
_entity_poly.pdbx_strand_id
1 'polypeptide(L)'
;MVIDPGHGGMDVGTVAADGTAEKEINLAIARDLYAFAVISGIPASMTRTGDYLVYKAGDNKKRSDLYNRFDYINSVDNAVLVSIHQNHFADTSQWGMQIWYTVNDPLSKALAAHILAYDKQHLQPGNRRENKPSDDSYYLLYQAKVPSVMVECGFMSNVKENNQLKQDVYRRRVAFCILAGLSDTMKTGELP
;
A
#
# COMPACT_ATOMS: atom_id res chain seq x y z
N MET A 1 -9.04 6.62 -6.77
CA MET A 1 -8.09 5.78 -6.01
C MET A 1 -8.51 5.72 -4.53
N VAL A 2 -8.49 4.54 -3.93
CA VAL A 2 -8.64 4.33 -2.49
C VAL A 2 -7.29 3.92 -1.94
N ILE A 3 -6.74 4.73 -1.03
CA ILE A 3 -5.47 4.46 -0.36
C ILE A 3 -5.77 3.80 0.98
N ASP A 4 -5.20 2.62 1.20
CA ASP A 4 -5.37 1.89 2.45
C ASP A 4 -4.06 1.83 3.22
N PRO A 5 -3.82 2.71 4.20
CA PRO A 5 -2.70 2.53 5.11
C PRO A 5 -2.98 1.34 6.01
N GLY A 6 -2.27 0.22 5.80
CA GLY A 6 -2.41 -1.01 6.57
C GLY A 6 -2.29 -0.80 8.08
N HIS A 7 -2.92 -1.68 8.86
CA HIS A 7 -2.94 -1.64 10.33
C HIS A 7 -3.54 -0.34 10.90
N GLY A 8 -3.42 -0.08 12.21
CA GLY A 8 -3.91 1.15 12.86
C GLY A 8 -4.50 0.90 14.24
N GLY A 9 -4.43 1.91 15.11
CA GLY A 9 -4.90 1.82 16.49
C GLY A 9 -4.14 0.73 17.24
N MET A 10 -4.88 -0.25 17.77
CA MET A 10 -4.30 -1.39 18.49
C MET A 10 -3.62 -2.43 17.59
N ASP A 11 -3.94 -2.44 16.29
CA ASP A 11 -3.19 -3.24 15.33
C ASP A 11 -1.94 -2.44 14.94
N VAL A 12 -0.79 -2.84 15.48
CA VAL A 12 0.50 -2.17 15.26
C VAL A 12 1.20 -2.63 13.98
N GLY A 13 0.73 -3.74 13.38
CA GLY A 13 1.47 -4.46 12.34
C GLY A 13 2.80 -4.99 12.87
N THR A 14 3.82 -4.98 12.02
CA THR A 14 5.19 -5.30 12.42
C THR A 14 5.78 -4.22 13.33
N VAL A 15 6.56 -4.65 14.33
CA VAL A 15 7.42 -3.76 15.12
C VAL A 15 8.89 -4.06 14.82
N ALA A 16 9.62 -3.07 14.32
CA ALA A 16 11.05 -3.20 14.05
C ALA A 16 11.85 -3.33 15.36
N ALA A 17 13.12 -3.75 15.24
CA ALA A 17 14.01 -3.93 16.40
C ALA A 17 14.23 -2.66 17.24
N ASP A 18 14.05 -1.47 16.64
CA ASP A 18 14.16 -0.18 17.33
C ASP A 18 12.82 0.35 17.89
N GLY A 19 11.77 -0.46 17.85
CA GLY A 19 10.43 -0.10 18.32
C GLY A 19 9.55 0.63 17.31
N THR A 20 10.05 0.87 16.09
CA THR A 20 9.24 1.50 15.03
C THR A 20 8.05 0.62 14.65
N ALA A 21 6.85 1.18 14.63
CA ALA A 21 5.63 0.46 14.29
C ALA A 21 5.23 0.66 12.82
N GLU A 22 4.85 -0.43 12.16
CA GLU A 22 4.48 -0.45 10.73
C GLU A 22 3.35 0.52 10.41
N LYS A 23 2.32 0.54 11.27
CA LYS A 23 1.14 1.41 11.12
C LYS A 23 1.47 2.89 10.96
N GLU A 24 2.59 3.36 11.52
CA GLU A 24 3.02 4.75 11.47
C GLU A 24 3.66 5.08 10.13
N ILE A 25 4.53 4.19 9.63
CA ILE A 25 5.14 4.30 8.29
C ILE A 25 4.05 4.24 7.22
N ASN A 26 3.13 3.28 7.34
CA ASN A 26 2.02 3.10 6.38
C ASN A 26 1.17 4.37 6.29
N LEU A 27 0.77 4.94 7.44
CA LEU A 27 -0.01 6.18 7.47
C LEU A 27 0.74 7.37 6.87
N ALA A 28 2.05 7.47 7.12
CA ALA A 28 2.85 8.58 6.62
C ALA A 28 3.01 8.50 5.08
N ILE A 29 3.35 7.32 4.53
CA ILE A 29 3.42 7.12 3.06
C ILE A 29 2.05 7.39 2.42
N ALA A 30 0.96 6.90 3.04
CA ALA A 30 -0.37 7.07 2.50
C ALA A 30 -0.82 8.55 2.46
N ARG A 31 -0.41 9.36 3.46
CA ARG A 31 -0.64 10.82 3.45
C ARG A 31 0.13 11.53 2.34
N ASP A 32 1.39 11.15 2.13
CA ASP A 32 2.20 11.68 1.02
C ASP A 32 1.57 11.33 -0.34
N LEU A 33 1.15 10.07 -0.53
CA LEU A 33 0.46 9.61 -1.74
C LEU A 33 -0.87 10.34 -1.95
N TYR A 34 -1.67 10.53 -0.89
CA TYR A 34 -2.91 11.27 -0.96
C TYR A 34 -2.68 12.72 -1.42
N ALA A 35 -1.71 13.41 -0.82
CA ALA A 35 -1.38 14.78 -1.19
C ALA A 35 -0.94 14.89 -2.66
N PHE A 36 -0.10 13.97 -3.13
CA PHE A 36 0.34 13.96 -4.52
C PHE A 36 -0.80 13.66 -5.49
N ALA A 37 -1.69 12.72 -5.15
CA ALA A 37 -2.86 12.42 -5.96
C ALA A 37 -3.78 13.64 -6.11
N VAL A 38 -4.12 14.30 -4.99
CA VAL A 38 -4.98 15.49 -4.98
C VAL A 38 -4.37 16.64 -5.80
N ILE A 39 -3.08 16.93 -5.63
CA ILE A 39 -2.39 17.99 -6.38
C ILE A 39 -2.31 17.65 -7.88
N SER A 40 -2.28 16.36 -8.23
CA SER A 40 -2.28 15.89 -9.62
C SER A 40 -3.68 15.79 -10.22
N GLY A 41 -4.73 16.22 -9.50
CA GLY A 41 -6.12 16.15 -9.97
C GLY A 41 -6.72 14.74 -9.97
N ILE A 42 -6.08 13.77 -9.30
CA ILE A 42 -6.55 12.40 -9.20
C ILE A 42 -7.45 12.27 -7.95
N PRO A 43 -8.74 11.94 -8.09
CA PRO A 43 -9.61 11.70 -6.95
C PRO A 43 -9.06 10.57 -6.07
N ALA A 44 -8.81 10.91 -4.80
CA ALA A 44 -8.28 9.98 -3.82
C ALA A 44 -9.08 10.04 -2.52
N SER A 45 -9.17 8.90 -1.83
CA SER A 45 -9.65 8.81 -0.46
C SER A 45 -8.76 7.86 0.34
N MET A 46 -8.91 7.86 1.67
CA MET A 46 -8.14 7.00 2.56
C MET A 46 -9.07 6.17 3.45
N THR A 47 -8.77 4.88 3.68
CA THR A 47 -9.54 4.04 4.62
C THR A 47 -9.44 4.55 6.06
N ARG A 48 -8.29 5.13 6.43
CA ARG A 48 -8.06 5.87 7.67
C ARG A 48 -7.12 7.06 7.44
N THR A 49 -7.33 8.14 8.19
CA THR A 49 -6.48 9.35 8.14
C THR A 49 -5.70 9.58 9.43
N GLY A 50 -5.90 8.73 10.44
CA GLY A 50 -5.24 8.77 11.74
C GLY A 50 -4.88 7.38 12.28
N ASP A 51 -4.43 7.34 13.53
CA ASP A 51 -4.05 6.11 14.22
C ASP A 51 -5.27 5.48 14.93
N TYR A 52 -6.13 4.85 14.13
CA TYR A 52 -7.31 4.16 14.61
C TYR A 52 -7.65 2.99 13.68
N LEU A 53 -8.41 2.04 14.21
CA LEU A 53 -9.09 1.03 13.40
C LEU A 53 -10.33 1.65 12.73
N VAL A 54 -10.61 1.24 11.50
CA VAL A 54 -11.73 1.67 10.65
C VAL A 54 -13.04 1.10 11.18
N TYR A 55 -13.76 1.95 11.90
CA TYR A 55 -15.13 1.70 12.35
C TYR A 55 -15.99 2.92 12.05
N LYS A 56 -17.20 2.70 11.54
CA LYS A 56 -18.24 3.71 11.45
C LYS A 56 -18.97 3.86 12.79
N ALA A 57 -19.57 5.01 13.02
CA ALA A 57 -20.43 5.21 14.18
C ALA A 57 -21.59 4.21 14.15
N GLY A 58 -21.76 3.43 15.22
CA GLY A 58 -22.76 2.37 15.29
C GLY A 58 -22.30 1.00 14.78
N ASP A 59 -21.05 0.87 14.31
CA ASP A 59 -20.53 -0.43 13.89
C ASP A 59 -20.53 -1.42 15.04
N ASN A 60 -20.86 -2.66 14.69
CA ASN A 60 -20.60 -3.79 15.57
C ASN A 60 -19.09 -3.95 15.74
N LYS A 61 -18.56 -3.54 16.90
CA LYS A 61 -17.13 -3.68 17.24
C LYS A 61 -16.64 -5.13 17.31
N LYS A 62 -17.53 -6.13 17.19
CA LYS A 62 -17.16 -7.54 16.99
C LYS A 62 -16.76 -7.85 15.55
N ARG A 63 -17.17 -7.02 14.57
CA ARG A 63 -16.73 -7.14 13.17
C ARG A 63 -15.28 -6.68 13.08
N SER A 64 -14.47 -7.42 12.32
CA SER A 64 -13.06 -7.07 12.14
C SER A 64 -12.91 -5.83 11.25
N ASP A 65 -11.96 -4.97 11.62
CA ASP A 65 -11.49 -3.79 10.88
C ASP A 65 -11.30 -4.07 9.38
N LEU A 66 -10.75 -5.25 9.06
CA LEU A 66 -10.50 -5.70 7.70
C LEU A 66 -11.77 -5.73 6.83
N TYR A 67 -12.89 -6.18 7.39
CA TYR A 67 -14.16 -6.19 6.67
C TYR A 67 -14.72 -4.78 6.47
N ASN A 68 -14.50 -3.87 7.42
CA ASN A 68 -14.95 -2.50 7.28
C ASN A 68 -14.16 -1.75 6.21
N ARG A 69 -12.84 -2.01 6.11
CA ARG A 69 -12.01 -1.53 5.00
C ARG A 69 -12.52 -2.06 3.67
N PHE A 70 -12.80 -3.36 3.58
CA PHE A 70 -13.32 -4.00 2.37
C PHE A 70 -14.66 -3.39 1.94
N ASP A 71 -15.60 -3.22 2.87
CA ASP A 71 -16.89 -2.57 2.61
C ASP A 71 -16.70 -1.12 2.11
N TYR A 72 -15.77 -0.37 2.70
CA TYR A 72 -15.48 1.00 2.26
C TYR A 72 -14.93 1.02 0.84
N ILE A 73 -13.95 0.18 0.52
CA ILE A 73 -13.35 0.08 -0.82
C ILE A 73 -14.41 -0.24 -1.86
N ASN A 74 -15.30 -1.19 -1.58
CA ASN A 74 -16.39 -1.57 -2.49
C ASN A 74 -17.52 -0.52 -2.56
N SER A 75 -17.60 0.42 -1.63
CA SER A 75 -18.57 1.52 -1.68
C SER A 75 -18.14 2.70 -2.57
N VAL A 76 -16.90 2.67 -3.06
CA VAL A 76 -16.35 3.68 -3.97
C VAL A 76 -16.47 3.18 -5.40
N ASP A 77 -17.23 3.91 -6.22
CA ASP A 77 -17.39 3.59 -7.65
C ASP A 77 -16.05 3.67 -8.38
N ASN A 78 -15.79 2.70 -9.26
CA ASN A 78 -14.57 2.58 -10.06
C ASN A 78 -13.29 2.73 -9.21
N ALA A 79 -13.29 2.15 -8.00
CA ALA A 79 -12.15 2.21 -7.11
C ALA A 79 -10.90 1.58 -7.75
N VAL A 80 -9.73 2.11 -7.40
CA VAL A 80 -8.44 1.45 -7.55
C VAL A 80 -7.83 1.41 -6.16
N LEU A 81 -7.58 0.22 -5.62
CA LEU A 81 -7.03 0.05 -4.28
C LEU A 81 -5.51 0.05 -4.33
N VAL A 82 -4.92 0.91 -3.50
CA VAL A 82 -3.50 0.85 -3.16
C VAL A 82 -3.38 0.69 -1.66
N SER A 83 -3.10 -0.53 -1.20
CA SER A 83 -2.81 -0.82 0.21
C SER A 83 -1.31 -0.68 0.47
N ILE A 84 -0.95 0.04 1.53
CA ILE A 84 0.44 0.39 1.89
C ILE A 84 0.84 -0.42 3.12
N HIS A 85 1.89 -1.21 2.99
CA HIS A 85 2.43 -2.09 4.03
C HIS A 85 3.96 -2.08 4.06
N GLN A 86 4.56 -2.65 5.12
CA GLN A 86 5.98 -2.95 5.18
C GLN A 86 6.25 -4.44 5.41
N ASN A 87 7.27 -4.95 4.74
CA ASN A 87 7.61 -6.36 4.82
C ASN A 87 8.43 -6.66 6.07
N HIS A 88 8.41 -7.92 6.48
CA HIS A 88 9.20 -8.41 7.59
C HIS A 88 9.51 -9.89 7.42
N PHE A 89 10.80 -10.22 7.34
CA PHE A 89 11.30 -11.59 7.42
C PHE A 89 12.31 -11.75 8.55
N ALA A 90 12.44 -12.98 9.07
CA ALA A 90 13.44 -13.33 10.08
C ALA A 90 14.89 -13.10 9.59
N ASP A 91 15.13 -13.30 8.30
CA ASP A 91 16.38 -12.90 7.65
C ASP A 91 16.39 -11.37 7.45
N THR A 92 17.17 -10.68 8.27
CA THR A 92 17.29 -9.22 8.29
C THR A 92 18.10 -8.65 7.10
N SER A 93 18.71 -9.51 6.28
CA SER A 93 19.42 -9.08 5.07
C SER A 93 18.48 -8.77 3.90
N GLN A 94 17.23 -9.20 3.99
CA GLN A 94 16.21 -9.04 2.95
C GLN A 94 15.86 -7.55 2.75
N TRP A 95 15.69 -7.14 1.51
CA TRP A 95 15.38 -5.75 1.16
C TRP A 95 14.61 -5.67 -0.17
N GLY A 96 14.13 -4.47 -0.49
CA GLY A 96 13.50 -4.13 -1.76
C GLY A 96 11.97 -4.16 -1.71
N MET A 97 11.32 -3.22 -2.41
CA MET A 97 9.88 -3.17 -2.57
C MET A 97 9.37 -4.46 -3.20
N GLN A 98 8.27 -4.99 -2.67
CA GLN A 98 7.59 -6.16 -3.22
C GLN A 98 6.09 -5.90 -3.26
N ILE A 99 5.46 -6.24 -4.38
CA ILE A 99 4.05 -5.89 -4.58
C ILE A 99 3.24 -7.16 -4.81
N TRP A 100 2.14 -7.29 -4.06
CA TRP A 100 1.10 -8.26 -4.34
C TRP A 100 -0.03 -7.57 -5.11
N TYR A 101 -0.64 -8.29 -6.05
CA TYR A 101 -1.77 -7.78 -6.82
C TYR A 101 -2.94 -8.77 -6.80
N THR A 102 -4.16 -8.25 -6.87
CA THR A 102 -5.34 -9.14 -6.92
C THR A 102 -5.39 -9.91 -8.24
N VAL A 103 -5.79 -11.17 -8.17
CA VAL A 103 -5.99 -12.02 -9.36
C VAL A 103 -7.35 -11.81 -10.03
N ASN A 104 -8.26 -11.08 -9.38
CA ASN A 104 -9.63 -10.92 -9.84
C ASN A 104 -9.79 -9.80 -10.89
N ASP A 105 -8.77 -8.98 -11.08
CA ASP A 105 -8.76 -7.90 -12.07
C ASP A 105 -7.39 -7.81 -12.76
N PRO A 106 -7.31 -7.98 -14.09
CA PRO A 106 -6.05 -8.02 -14.82
C PRO A 106 -5.23 -6.72 -14.73
N LEU A 107 -5.89 -5.58 -14.50
CA LEU A 107 -5.25 -4.27 -14.39
C LEU A 107 -4.35 -4.17 -13.18
N SER A 108 -4.65 -4.97 -12.15
CA SER A 108 -3.84 -5.07 -10.93
C SER A 108 -2.41 -5.52 -11.22
N LYS A 109 -2.23 -6.44 -12.19
CA LYS A 109 -0.91 -6.91 -12.59
C LYS A 109 -0.13 -5.82 -13.33
N ALA A 110 -0.80 -5.08 -14.22
CA ALA A 110 -0.20 -3.96 -14.94
C ALA A 110 0.20 -2.83 -13.97
N LEU A 111 -0.71 -2.47 -13.05
CA LEU A 111 -0.46 -1.49 -11.99
C LEU A 111 0.77 -1.86 -11.15
N ALA A 112 0.83 -3.10 -10.65
CA ALA A 112 1.98 -3.57 -9.89
C ALA A 112 3.27 -3.52 -10.72
N ALA A 113 3.22 -3.87 -12.01
CA ALA A 113 4.37 -3.85 -12.89
C ALA A 113 4.91 -2.41 -13.10
N HIS A 114 4.03 -1.45 -13.35
CA HIS A 114 4.41 -0.05 -13.50
C HIS A 114 5.00 0.52 -12.20
N ILE A 115 4.37 0.29 -11.05
CA ILE A 115 4.90 0.77 -9.75
C ILE A 115 6.30 0.20 -9.49
N LEU A 116 6.49 -1.11 -9.68
CA LEU A 116 7.78 -1.76 -9.46
C LEU A 116 8.85 -1.28 -10.47
N ALA A 117 8.46 -0.95 -11.71
CA ALA A 117 9.37 -0.35 -12.68
C ALA A 117 9.86 1.03 -12.24
N TYR A 118 8.97 1.89 -11.75
CA TYR A 118 9.34 3.19 -11.19
C TYR A 118 10.22 3.06 -9.93
N ASP A 119 9.93 2.11 -9.04
CA ASP A 119 10.79 1.79 -7.90
C ASP A 119 12.22 1.43 -8.37
N LYS A 120 12.33 0.48 -9.29
CA LYS A 120 13.63 0.05 -9.84
C LYS A 120 14.35 1.18 -10.59
N GLN A 121 13.63 2.10 -11.22
CA GLN A 121 14.29 3.20 -11.93
C GLN A 121 14.72 4.34 -11.00
N HIS A 122 13.92 4.65 -9.97
CA HIS A 122 14.02 5.92 -9.25
C HIS A 122 14.26 5.80 -7.75
N LEU A 123 14.06 4.65 -7.14
CA LEU A 123 14.20 4.46 -5.69
C LEU A 123 15.23 3.38 -5.34
N GLN A 124 15.08 2.18 -5.90
CA GLN A 124 15.89 1.00 -5.59
C GLN A 124 16.44 0.32 -6.86
N PRO A 125 17.45 0.90 -7.55
CA PRO A 125 17.99 0.40 -8.82
C PRO A 125 18.68 -0.98 -8.82
N GLY A 126 18.77 -1.63 -7.65
CA GLY A 126 19.20 -3.02 -7.53
C GLY A 126 18.10 -3.98 -7.10
N ASN A 127 16.85 -3.52 -6.96
CA ASN A 127 15.75 -4.36 -6.48
C ASN A 127 15.49 -5.50 -7.48
N ARG A 128 15.62 -6.75 -7.00
CA ARG A 128 15.40 -7.98 -7.78
C ARG A 128 14.07 -8.66 -7.47
N ARG A 129 13.22 -8.05 -6.65
CA ARG A 129 11.90 -8.58 -6.32
C ARG A 129 11.03 -8.63 -7.58
N GLU A 130 10.10 -9.57 -7.54
CA GLU A 130 9.05 -9.75 -8.52
C GLU A 130 7.70 -9.60 -7.85
N ASN A 131 6.73 -9.09 -8.63
CA ASN A 131 5.36 -8.97 -8.20
C ASN A 131 4.73 -10.35 -8.06
N LYS A 132 3.82 -10.50 -7.10
CA LYS A 132 3.18 -11.78 -6.80
C LYS A 132 1.66 -11.66 -6.92
N PRO A 133 0.96 -12.67 -7.46
CA PRO A 133 -0.48 -12.74 -7.31
C PRO A 133 -0.82 -12.92 -5.82
N SER A 134 -1.90 -12.31 -5.37
CA SER A 134 -2.45 -12.53 -4.03
C SER A 134 -3.07 -13.92 -3.91
N ASP A 135 -2.94 -14.52 -2.74
CA ASP A 135 -3.71 -15.69 -2.29
C ASP A 135 -4.56 -15.33 -1.06
N ASP A 136 -5.20 -16.32 -0.44
CA ASP A 136 -6.05 -16.17 0.72
C ASP A 136 -5.33 -15.65 1.99
N SER A 137 -4.00 -15.56 1.99
CA SER A 137 -3.21 -14.93 3.06
C SER A 137 -3.49 -13.43 3.18
N TYR A 138 -3.93 -12.78 2.10
CA TYR A 138 -4.18 -11.34 2.05
C TYR A 138 -5.65 -11.06 1.71
N TYR A 139 -6.55 -11.34 2.66
CA TYR A 139 -8.00 -11.30 2.46
C TYR A 139 -8.51 -10.05 1.71
N LEU A 140 -8.07 -8.84 2.09
CA LEU A 140 -8.52 -7.60 1.45
C LEU A 140 -8.21 -7.59 -0.05
N LEU A 141 -6.96 -7.94 -0.39
CA LEU A 141 -6.47 -7.97 -1.76
C LEU A 141 -7.08 -9.13 -2.55
N TYR A 142 -7.17 -10.32 -1.93
CA TYR A 142 -7.71 -11.52 -2.56
C TYR A 142 -9.20 -11.44 -2.87
N GLN A 143 -9.98 -10.70 -2.08
CA GLN A 143 -11.41 -10.51 -2.30
C GLN A 143 -11.74 -9.28 -3.17
N ALA A 144 -10.76 -8.40 -3.42
CA ALA A 144 -10.99 -7.19 -4.19
C ALA A 144 -11.43 -7.53 -5.63
N LYS A 145 -12.49 -6.87 -6.10
CA LYS A 145 -13.02 -7.02 -7.47
C LYS A 145 -12.67 -5.85 -8.38
N VAL A 146 -11.84 -4.95 -7.88
CA VAL A 146 -11.38 -3.74 -8.55
C VAL A 146 -9.86 -3.82 -8.69
N PRO A 147 -9.22 -3.03 -9.58
CA PRO A 147 -7.77 -2.99 -9.69
C PRO A 147 -7.13 -2.73 -8.33
N SER A 148 -6.33 -3.66 -7.83
CA SER A 148 -5.86 -3.63 -6.44
C SER A 148 -4.43 -4.13 -6.28
N VAL A 149 -3.64 -3.38 -5.52
CA VAL A 149 -2.27 -3.74 -5.13
C VAL A 149 -2.05 -3.56 -3.64
N MET A 150 -1.22 -4.43 -3.06
CA MET A 150 -0.60 -4.24 -1.75
C MET A 150 0.90 -4.03 -1.95
N VAL A 151 1.37 -2.83 -1.62
CA VAL A 151 2.75 -2.40 -1.82
C VAL A 151 3.50 -2.56 -0.51
N GLU A 152 4.31 -3.61 -0.41
CA GLU A 152 5.31 -3.72 0.66
C GLU A 152 6.50 -2.84 0.30
N CYS A 153 6.59 -1.67 0.95
CA CYS A 153 7.46 -0.58 0.50
C CYS A 153 8.96 -0.81 0.81
N GLY A 154 9.26 -1.75 1.71
CA GLY A 154 10.60 -2.12 2.15
C GLY A 154 10.53 -3.07 3.34
N PHE A 155 11.67 -3.49 3.88
CA PHE A 155 11.75 -4.47 4.97
C PHE A 155 12.05 -3.80 6.32
N MET A 156 11.11 -3.83 7.27
CA MET A 156 11.32 -3.30 8.62
C MET A 156 12.31 -4.14 9.45
N SER A 157 12.48 -5.42 9.12
CA SER A 157 13.53 -6.27 9.71
C SER A 157 14.94 -5.87 9.27
N ASN A 158 15.08 -5.17 8.15
CA ASN A 158 16.36 -4.67 7.65
C ASN A 158 16.63 -3.28 8.20
N VAL A 159 17.67 -3.14 9.02
CA VAL A 159 18.01 -1.88 9.71
C VAL A 159 18.19 -0.70 8.75
N LYS A 160 18.77 -0.94 7.57
CA LYS A 160 18.99 0.12 6.57
C LYS A 160 17.67 0.58 5.95
N GLU A 161 16.83 -0.36 5.53
CA GLU A 161 15.50 -0.07 4.97
C GLU A 161 14.60 0.59 6.03
N ASN A 162 14.55 0.07 7.26
CA ASN A 162 13.79 0.67 8.36
C ASN A 162 14.21 2.13 8.63
N ASN A 163 15.51 2.41 8.63
CA ASN A 163 16.01 3.79 8.78
C ASN A 163 15.62 4.70 7.62
N GLN A 164 15.57 4.18 6.39
CA GLN A 164 15.10 4.91 5.21
C GLN A 164 13.59 5.16 5.25
N LEU A 165 12.78 4.16 5.59
CA LEU A 165 11.32 4.26 5.69
C LEU A 165 10.85 5.32 6.70
N LYS A 166 11.67 5.60 7.72
CA LYS A 166 11.44 6.70 8.68
C LYS A 166 11.75 8.09 8.12
N GLN A 167 12.42 8.22 6.98
CA GLN A 167 12.75 9.52 6.39
C GLN A 167 11.62 10.02 5.48
N ASP A 168 11.19 11.26 5.70
CA ASP A 168 10.14 11.92 4.89
C ASP A 168 10.47 11.94 3.40
N VAL A 169 11.73 12.16 3.03
CA VAL A 169 12.17 12.21 1.64
C VAL A 169 12.04 10.83 0.98
N TYR A 170 12.34 9.76 1.71
CA TYR A 170 12.20 8.40 1.18
C TYR A 170 10.73 8.03 0.99
N ARG A 171 9.87 8.31 1.99
CA ARG A 171 8.43 8.06 1.89
C ARG A 171 7.75 8.83 0.76
N ARG A 172 8.14 10.09 0.55
CA ARG A 172 7.70 10.87 -0.62
C ARG A 172 8.15 10.25 -1.94
N ARG A 173 9.36 9.68 -2.02
CA ARG A 173 9.80 8.96 -3.23
C ARG A 173 9.02 7.66 -3.46
N VAL A 174 8.69 6.92 -2.39
CA VAL A 174 7.79 5.75 -2.48
C VAL A 174 6.42 6.18 -3.03
N ALA A 175 5.80 7.19 -2.41
CA ALA A 175 4.52 7.74 -2.86
C ALA A 175 4.55 8.21 -4.33
N PHE A 176 5.64 8.85 -4.74
CA PHE A 176 5.85 9.23 -6.15
C PHE A 176 5.88 8.01 -7.08
N CYS A 177 6.63 6.95 -6.75
CA CYS A 177 6.72 5.75 -7.59
C CYS A 177 5.34 5.08 -7.76
N ILE A 178 4.56 5.05 -6.67
CA ILE A 178 3.18 4.53 -6.69
C ILE A 178 2.29 5.37 -7.61
N LEU A 179 2.30 6.70 -7.44
CA LEU A 179 1.48 7.60 -8.25
C LEU A 179 1.86 7.56 -9.75
N ALA A 180 3.16 7.49 -10.04
CA ALA A 180 3.66 7.40 -11.41
C ALA A 180 3.23 6.08 -12.06
N GLY A 181 3.34 4.96 -11.33
CA GLY A 181 2.85 3.67 -11.79
C GLY A 181 1.34 3.65 -12.04
N LEU A 182 0.55 4.27 -11.16
CA LEU A 182 -0.89 4.47 -11.39
C LEU A 182 -1.15 5.30 -12.65
N SER A 183 -0.44 6.42 -12.80
CA SER A 183 -0.60 7.34 -13.93
C SER A 183 -0.32 6.69 -15.28
N ASP A 184 0.70 5.84 -15.35
CA ASP A 184 1.01 5.12 -16.59
C ASP A 184 0.01 4.02 -16.88
N THR A 185 -0.51 3.35 -15.85
CA THR A 185 -1.63 2.39 -15.99
C THR A 185 -2.91 3.08 -16.46
N MET A 186 -3.15 4.34 -16.10
CA MET A 186 -4.30 5.11 -16.62
C MET A 186 -4.09 5.50 -18.10
N LYS A 187 -2.87 5.91 -18.49
CA LYS A 187 -2.56 6.35 -19.87
C LYS A 187 -2.61 5.24 -20.91
N THR A 188 -2.34 4.00 -20.52
CA THR A 188 -2.45 2.83 -21.41
C THR A 188 -3.90 2.50 -21.77
N GLY A 189 -4.88 3.27 -21.28
CA GLY A 189 -6.32 3.03 -21.51
C GLY A 189 -6.84 1.86 -20.68
N GLU A 190 -6.09 1.47 -19.65
CA GLU A 190 -6.30 0.27 -18.88
C GLU A 190 -7.18 0.56 -17.64
N LEU A 191 -7.13 1.74 -17.03
CA LEU A 191 -8.02 2.12 -15.92
C LEU A 191 -9.18 3.03 -16.39
N PRO A 192 -10.42 2.81 -15.92
CA PRO A 192 -11.58 3.65 -16.26
C PRO A 192 -11.51 5.07 -15.67
#